data_AF-A0ABD6T017-F1
#
_entry.id   AF-A0ABD6T017-F1
#
_cell.length_a   1.000
_cell.length_b   1.000
_cell.length_c   1.000
_cell.angle_alpha   90.00
_cell.angle_beta   90.00
_cell.angle_gamma   90.00
#
_symmetry.space_group_name_H-M   'P 1'
#
loop_
_entity.id
_entity.type
_entity.pdbx_description
1 polymer ?
#
loop_
_entity_poly.entity_id
_entity_poly.type
_entity_poly.pdbx_seq_one_letter_code
_entity_poly.pdbx_strand_id
1 'polypeptide(L)'
;MLSTYEINMTTNEVKEYLDISHFTFNNLMKQGQLNPINKDTWRLDGSFLFKREEVEKLKGELEVEGITLYQASKAYHISMYQLEKWIEEGELACTIQEHRNRTTKFVKEEDIRELVQQIERKNT
;
A
#
# COMPACT_ATOMS: atom_id res chain seq x y z
N MET A 1 -1.10 -17.05 -28.17
CA MET A 1 -2.35 -16.40 -27.74
C MET A 1 -2.23 -16.16 -26.26
N LEU A 2 -2.16 -14.90 -25.81
CA LEU A 2 -2.22 -14.60 -24.38
C LEU A 2 -3.67 -14.81 -23.93
N SER A 3 -3.85 -15.59 -22.87
CA SER A 3 -5.17 -15.96 -22.37
C SER A 3 -5.88 -14.71 -21.87
N THR A 4 -7.18 -14.56 -22.11
CA THR A 4 -7.99 -13.43 -21.62
C THR A 4 -7.94 -13.30 -20.08
N TYR A 5 -7.55 -14.38 -19.38
CA TYR A 5 -7.29 -14.44 -17.94
C TYR A 5 -5.94 -13.86 -17.50
N GLU A 6 -5.01 -13.58 -18.43
CA GLU A 6 -3.72 -12.93 -18.12
C GLU A 6 -3.82 -11.40 -18.11
N ILE A 7 -4.90 -10.84 -18.66
CA ILE A 7 -5.03 -9.40 -18.90
C ILE A 7 -5.82 -8.70 -17.77
N ASN A 8 -6.75 -9.42 -17.13
CA ASN A 8 -7.67 -8.84 -16.15
C ASN A 8 -7.60 -9.57 -14.80
N MET A 9 -7.88 -8.83 -13.74
CA MET A 9 -8.01 -9.31 -12.36
C MET A 9 -9.42 -9.01 -11.86
N THR A 10 -10.00 -9.94 -11.12
CA THR A 10 -11.24 -9.76 -10.36
C THR A 10 -11.00 -8.97 -9.09
N THR A 11 -12.07 -8.47 -8.48
CA THR A 11 -12.03 -7.80 -7.16
C THR A 11 -11.22 -8.55 -6.10
N ASN A 12 -11.33 -9.89 -6.04
CA ASN A 12 -10.60 -10.68 -5.05
C ASN A 12 -9.11 -10.76 -5.37
N GLU A 13 -8.78 -11.03 -6.63
CA GLU A 13 -7.39 -11.08 -7.10
C GLU A 13 -6.69 -9.73 -6.90
N VAL A 14 -7.36 -8.60 -7.14
CA VAL A 14 -6.77 -7.27 -6.88
C VAL A 14 -6.48 -7.07 -5.40
N LYS A 15 -7.41 -7.41 -4.50
CA LYS A 15 -7.19 -7.26 -3.06
C LYS A 15 -6.02 -8.12 -2.57
N GLU A 16 -5.94 -9.37 -3.04
CA GLU A 16 -4.86 -10.29 -2.70
C GLU A 16 -3.52 -9.81 -3.28
N TYR A 17 -3.50 -9.37 -4.55
CA TYR A 17 -2.28 -8.94 -5.21
C TYR A 17 -1.68 -7.66 -4.61
N LEU A 18 -2.53 -6.72 -4.21
CA LEU A 18 -2.12 -5.47 -3.55
C LEU A 18 -1.96 -5.63 -2.03
N ASP A 19 -2.30 -6.79 -1.46
CA ASP A 19 -2.35 -7.04 -0.01
C ASP A 19 -3.15 -5.98 0.77
N ILE A 20 -4.34 -5.64 0.26
CA ILE A 20 -5.19 -4.58 0.83
C ILE A 20 -6.52 -5.10 1.39
N SER A 21 -6.98 -4.43 2.45
CA SER A 21 -8.31 -4.67 3.00
C SER A 21 -9.43 -4.29 2.04
N HIS A 22 -10.61 -4.87 2.22
CA HIS A 22 -11.81 -4.48 1.46
C HIS A 22 -12.16 -2.99 1.62
N PHE A 23 -11.89 -2.41 2.80
CA PHE A 23 -12.10 -0.99 3.04
C PHE A 23 -11.16 -0.13 2.19
N THR A 24 -9.87 -0.48 2.12
CA THR A 24 -8.88 0.20 1.29
C THR A 24 -9.26 0.11 -0.18
N PHE A 25 -9.61 -1.09 -0.65
CA PHE A 25 -10.10 -1.30 -2.02
C PHE A 25 -11.27 -0.38 -2.37
N ASN A 26 -12.28 -0.29 -1.51
CA ASN A 26 -13.44 0.57 -1.74
C ASN A 26 -13.09 2.07 -1.77
N ASN A 27 -12.08 2.50 -1.00
CA ASN A 27 -11.60 3.89 -1.05
C ASN A 27 -10.87 4.18 -2.37
N LEU A 28 -9.99 3.29 -2.83
CA LEU A 28 -9.29 3.42 -4.11
C LEU A 28 -10.29 3.52 -5.28
N MET A 29 -11.35 2.70 -5.23
CA MET A 29 -12.47 2.76 -6.19
C MET A 29 -13.22 4.10 -6.14
N LYS A 30 -13.52 4.60 -4.94
CA LYS A 30 -14.22 5.90 -4.76
C LYS A 30 -13.37 7.08 -5.22
N GLN A 31 -12.06 7.01 -5.03
CA GLN A 31 -11.10 8.04 -5.44
C GLN A 31 -10.75 7.96 -6.93
N GLY A 32 -11.22 6.93 -7.64
CA GLY A 32 -10.92 6.73 -9.06
C GLY A 32 -9.49 6.28 -9.33
N GLN A 33 -8.76 5.86 -8.30
CA GLN A 33 -7.40 5.31 -8.43
C GLN A 33 -7.43 3.85 -8.91
N LEU A 34 -8.55 3.17 -8.69
CA LEU A 34 -8.81 1.84 -9.21
C LEU A 34 -10.14 1.86 -9.98
N ASN A 35 -10.12 1.55 -11.28
CA ASN A 35 -11.29 1.66 -12.14
C ASN A 35 -11.61 0.33 -12.82
N PRO A 36 -12.83 -0.20 -12.68
CA PRO A 36 -13.20 -1.45 -13.32
C PRO A 36 -13.53 -1.22 -14.79
N ILE A 37 -13.08 -2.13 -15.66
CA ILE A 37 -13.35 -2.09 -17.11
C ILE A 37 -14.83 -2.38 -17.43
N ASN A 38 -15.51 -3.11 -16.55
CA ASN A 38 -16.88 -3.58 -16.73
C ASN A 38 -17.85 -2.91 -15.76
N LYS A 39 -17.63 -1.63 -15.43
CA LYS A 39 -18.39 -0.90 -14.41
C LYS A 39 -19.91 -1.03 -14.55
N ASP A 40 -20.43 -1.05 -15.77
CA ASP A 40 -21.87 -1.13 -16.06
C ASP A 40 -22.36 -2.57 -16.27
N THR A 41 -21.46 -3.52 -16.54
CA THR A 41 -21.79 -4.90 -16.92
C THR A 41 -21.33 -5.95 -15.92
N TRP A 42 -20.70 -5.57 -14.80
CA TRP A 42 -20.10 -6.46 -13.82
C TRP A 42 -21.02 -7.57 -13.29
N ARG A 43 -22.35 -7.34 -13.31
CA ARG A 43 -23.33 -8.36 -12.90
C ARG A 43 -23.36 -9.57 -13.84
N LEU A 44 -23.02 -9.39 -15.11
CA LEU A 44 -22.91 -10.47 -16.10
C LEU A 44 -21.66 -11.32 -15.82
N ASP A 45 -20.57 -10.68 -15.41
CA ASP A 45 -19.29 -11.32 -15.11
C ASP A 45 -19.19 -11.83 -13.66
N GLY A 46 -20.15 -11.45 -12.80
CA GLY A 46 -20.18 -11.80 -11.38
C GLY A 46 -19.18 -11.03 -10.49
N SER A 47 -18.33 -10.17 -11.06
CA SER A 47 -17.37 -9.34 -10.34
C SER A 47 -16.91 -8.15 -11.19
N PHE A 48 -16.39 -7.12 -10.53
CA PHE A 48 -15.60 -6.11 -11.23
C PHE A 48 -14.30 -6.71 -11.75
N LEU A 49 -13.97 -6.35 -12.99
CA LEU A 49 -12.74 -6.70 -13.67
C LEU A 49 -11.85 -5.45 -13.79
N PHE A 50 -10.56 -5.64 -13.57
CA PHE A 50 -9.54 -4.59 -13.58
C PHE A 50 -8.41 -5.01 -14.52
N LYS A 51 -7.82 -4.08 -15.27
CA LYS A 51 -6.65 -4.42 -16.08
C LYS A 51 -5.48 -4.69 -15.14
N ARG A 52 -4.83 -5.85 -15.30
CA ARG A 52 -3.66 -6.24 -14.52
C ARG A 52 -2.57 -5.17 -14.57
N GLU A 53 -2.29 -4.64 -15.77
CA GLU A 53 -1.27 -3.59 -15.94
C GLU A 53 -1.55 -2.34 -15.09
N GLU A 54 -2.80 -1.92 -14.96
CA GLU A 54 -3.16 -0.76 -14.13
C GLU A 54 -3.03 -1.08 -12.64
N VAL A 55 -3.37 -2.31 -12.24
CA VAL A 55 -3.19 -2.79 -10.86
C VAL A 55 -1.71 -2.91 -10.51
N GLU A 56 -0.86 -3.36 -11.43
CA GLU A 56 0.59 -3.45 -11.25
C GLU A 56 1.23 -2.06 -11.09
N LYS A 57 0.82 -1.08 -11.90
CA LYS A 57 1.26 0.31 -11.74
C LYS A 57 0.85 0.87 -10.38
N LEU A 58 -0.40 0.65 -9.98
CA LEU A 58 -0.90 1.08 -8.68
C LEU A 58 -0.14 0.42 -7.52
N LYS A 59 0.25 -0.86 -7.66
CA LYS A 59 1.09 -1.54 -6.66
C LYS A 59 2.42 -0.82 -6.47
N GLY A 60 3.08 -0.46 -7.58
CA GLY A 60 4.32 0.31 -7.52
C GLY A 60 4.14 1.67 -6.85
N GLU A 61 3.05 2.38 -7.14
CA GLU A 61 2.72 3.65 -6.48
C GLU A 61 2.48 3.49 -4.98
N LEU A 62 1.72 2.45 -4.56
CA LEU A 62 1.47 2.15 -3.16
C LEU A 62 2.73 1.73 -2.41
N GLU A 63 3.61 0.94 -3.04
CA GLU A 63 4.93 0.58 -2.49
C GLU A 63 5.84 1.81 -2.34
N VAL A 64 5.75 2.78 -3.27
CA VAL A 64 6.46 4.07 -3.17
C VAL A 64 5.88 4.95 -2.06
N GLU A 65 4.56 4.92 -1.85
CA GLU A 65 3.94 5.61 -0.72
C GLU A 65 4.39 5.01 0.62
N GLY A 66 4.57 3.69 0.73
CA GLY A 66 4.96 3.05 1.99
C GLY A 66 3.85 3.08 3.04
N ILE A 67 4.20 2.98 4.32
CA ILE A 67 3.23 2.98 5.43
C ILE A 67 3.32 4.26 6.27
N THR A 68 2.21 4.69 6.85
CA THR A 68 2.22 5.83 7.79
C THR A 68 3.00 5.50 9.05
N LEU A 69 3.52 6.51 9.74
CA LEU A 69 4.17 6.34 11.06
C LEU A 69 3.27 5.60 12.07
N TYR A 70 1.97 5.86 12.03
CA TYR A 70 1.01 5.17 12.89
C TYR A 70 0.93 3.67 12.59
N GLN A 71 0.87 3.30 11.29
CA GLN A 71 0.87 1.91 10.87
C GLN A 71 2.19 1.22 11.22
N ALA A 72 3.32 1.89 10.98
CA ALA A 72 4.65 1.39 11.34
C ALA A 72 4.75 1.11 12.85
N SER A 73 4.28 2.04 13.67
CA SER A 73 4.27 1.89 15.13
C SER A 73 3.49 0.65 15.58
N LYS A 74 2.35 0.38 14.93
CA LYS A 74 1.52 -0.80 15.24
C LYS A 74 2.12 -2.11 14.73
N ALA A 75 2.66 -2.13 13.53
CA ALA A 75 3.21 -3.34 12.92
C ALA A 75 4.52 -3.79 13.61
N TYR A 76 5.41 -2.83 13.89
CA TYR A 76 6.77 -3.11 14.38
C TYR A 76 6.93 -2.92 15.89
N HIS A 77 5.87 -2.56 16.60
CA HIS A 77 5.88 -2.32 18.06
C HIS A 77 6.91 -1.25 18.49
N ILE A 78 7.23 -0.34 17.58
CA ILE A 78 8.11 0.81 17.83
C ILE A 78 7.26 2.01 18.22
N SER A 79 7.71 2.79 19.20
CA SER A 79 6.99 4.00 19.60
C SER A 79 7.03 5.06 18.49
N MET A 80 5.96 5.87 18.38
CA MET A 80 5.94 7.03 17.47
C MET A 80 7.13 7.96 17.68
N TYR A 81 7.55 8.17 18.94
CA TYR A 81 8.72 8.97 19.28
C TYR A 81 10.00 8.44 18.65
N GLN A 82 10.22 7.12 18.70
CA GLN A 82 11.43 6.52 18.14
C GLN A 82 11.44 6.60 16.60
N LEU A 83 10.29 6.44 15.95
CA LEU A 83 10.19 6.61 14.50
C LEU A 83 10.48 8.05 14.08
N GLU A 84 9.94 9.04 14.79
CA GLU A 84 10.23 10.46 14.55
C GLU A 84 11.72 10.77 14.79
N LYS A 85 12.30 10.19 15.84
CA LYS A 85 13.73 10.32 16.13
C LYS A 85 14.61 9.79 14.99
N TRP A 86 14.30 8.61 14.43
CA TRP A 86 15.05 8.10 13.26
C TRP A 86 14.91 9.00 12.03
N ILE A 87 13.76 9.63 11.84
CA ILE A 87 13.58 10.60 10.76
C ILE A 87 14.44 11.85 11.01
N GLU A 88 14.43 12.38 12.23
CA GLU A 88 15.24 13.55 12.62
C GLU A 88 16.75 13.28 12.52
N GLU A 89 17.18 12.07 12.88
CA GLU A 89 18.58 11.62 12.80
C GLU A 89 19.00 11.22 11.36
N GLY A 90 18.04 11.16 10.42
CA GLY A 90 18.27 10.76 9.04
C GLY A 90 18.47 9.25 8.84
N GLU A 91 18.20 8.45 9.87
CA GLU A 91 18.26 6.98 9.82
C GLU A 91 17.04 6.37 9.12
N LEU A 92 15.89 7.07 9.10
CA LEU A 92 14.67 6.66 8.42
C LEU A 92 14.22 7.69 7.39
N ALA A 93 14.17 7.30 6.12
CA ALA A 93 13.63 8.16 5.07
C ALA A 93 12.10 8.26 5.18
N CYS A 94 11.57 9.47 5.04
CA CYS A 94 10.12 9.68 4.97
C CYS A 94 9.71 10.52 3.76
N THR A 95 8.57 10.17 3.18
CA THR A 95 7.92 10.96 2.13
C THR A 95 6.71 11.66 2.73
N ILE A 96 6.59 12.95 2.51
CA ILE A 96 5.48 13.76 3.00
C ILE A 96 4.47 13.92 1.87
N GLN A 97 3.23 13.48 2.08
CA GLN A 97 2.18 13.54 1.06
C GLN A 97 0.85 14.04 1.64
N GLU A 98 0.01 14.65 0.81
CA GLU A 98 -1.37 14.95 1.19
C GLU A 98 -2.21 13.68 1.15
N HIS A 99 -2.59 13.20 2.33
CA HIS A 99 -3.48 12.05 2.49
C HIS A 99 -4.71 12.48 3.30
N ARG A 100 -5.92 12.35 2.72
CA ARG A 100 -7.20 12.73 3.35
C ARG A 100 -7.23 14.20 3.83
N ASN A 101 -6.81 15.14 2.98
CA ASN A 101 -6.71 16.58 3.29
C ASN A 101 -5.78 16.89 4.47
N ARG A 102 -4.81 16.01 4.76
CA ARG A 102 -3.79 16.21 5.79
C ARG A 102 -2.43 15.78 5.28
N THR A 103 -1.44 16.61 5.54
CA THR A 103 -0.03 16.27 5.32
C THR A 103 0.36 15.11 6.22
N THR A 104 0.69 13.96 5.63
CA THR A 104 1.02 12.72 6.34
C THR A 104 2.41 12.25 5.94
N LYS A 105 3.20 11.84 6.93
CA LYS A 105 4.50 11.20 6.72
C LYS A 105 4.30 9.71 6.46
N PHE A 106 4.89 9.25 5.37
CA PHE A 106 4.99 7.85 5.07
C PHE A 106 6.45 7.42 5.05
N VAL A 107 6.68 6.17 5.43
CA VAL A 107 7.99 5.56 5.57
C VAL A 107 7.94 4.20 4.90
N LYS A 108 9.04 3.81 4.28
CA LYS A 108 9.10 2.48 3.67
C LYS A 108 9.20 1.42 4.75
N GLU A 109 8.51 0.31 4.50
CA GLU A 109 8.48 -0.80 5.44
C GLU A 109 9.84 -1.53 5.52
N GLU A 110 10.57 -1.60 4.40
CA GLU A 110 11.92 -2.18 4.33
C GLU A 110 12.90 -1.46 5.26
N ASP A 111 12.94 -0.13 5.23
CA ASP A 111 13.83 0.69 6.06
C ASP A 111 13.56 0.49 7.56
N ILE A 112 12.29 0.42 7.96
CA ILE A 112 11.91 0.17 9.36
C ILE A 112 12.41 -1.21 9.81
N ARG A 113 12.22 -2.22 8.97
CA ARG A 113 12.62 -3.60 9.29
C ARG A 113 14.13 -3.68 9.52
N GLU A 114 14.93 -3.00 8.71
CA GLU A 114 16.38 -2.94 8.90
C GLU A 114 16.76 -2.28 10.22
N LEU A 115 16.15 -1.15 10.58
CA LEU A 115 16.43 -0.44 11.84
C LEU A 115 16.03 -1.26 13.07
N VAL A 116 14.88 -1.94 13.02
CA VAL A 116 14.43 -2.83 14.10
C VAL A 116 15.43 -3.97 14.32
N GLN A 117 15.87 -4.62 13.25
CA GLN A 117 16.89 -5.68 13.33
C GLN A 117 18.22 -5.17 13.89
N GLN A 118 18.62 -3.93 13.57
CA GLN A 118 19.84 -3.35 14.13
C GLN A 118 19.76 -3.14 15.64
N ILE A 119 18.59 -2.76 16.18
CA ILE A 119 18.39 -2.60 17.62
C ILE A 119 18.41 -3.94 18.33
N GLU A 120 17.70 -4.94 17.79
CA GLU A 120 17.68 -6.28 18.36
C GLU A 120 19.10 -6.88 18.46
N ARG A 121 19.93 -6.66 17.43
CA ARG A 121 21.34 -7.07 17.42
C ARG A 121 22.20 -6.32 18.43
N LYS A 122 21.94 -5.02 18.68
CA LYS A 122 22.69 -4.23 19.66
C LYS A 122 22.33 -4.56 21.11
N ASN A 123 21.15 -5.16 21.34
CA ASN A 123 20.67 -5.55 22.66
C ASN A 123 21.02 -7.00 23.04
N THR A 124 21.72 -7.74 22.17
CA THR A 124 22.23 -9.11 22.39
C THR A 124 23.73 -9.07 22.61
#